data_AF-A0A7Y6FG35-F1
#
_entry.id   AF-A0A7Y6FG35-F1
#
_cell.length_a   1.000
_cell.length_b   1.000
_cell.length_c   1.000
_cell.angle_alpha   90.00
_cell.angle_beta   90.00
_cell.angle_gamma   90.00
#
_symmetry.space_group_name_H-M   'P 1'
#
loop_
_entity.id
_entity.type
_entity.pdbx_description
1 polymer ?
#
loop_
_entity_poly.entity_id
_entity_poly.type
_entity_poly.pdbx_seq_one_letter_code
_entity_poly.pdbx_strand_id
1 'polypeptide(L)'
;MSDTGTDSDSHTGTGSGTETQEASAGSDGNTSYGHKPFKRSRSHFADRITADGRDGWPVDAGRYRLVVSRACPWAGRALVSRRLLGLEDALSLAVTDPIQDDRSWRFTLDPDDRDPVLGIRYLSEAYDARERDYPGGVSVPAIVDVPSGKLVTNDYQQITLDLATEWTALHRPGAPDLYPEPLRAEIDEVMDGIYRDINNGVYKAGFASTQEDYADACTALFTRLDQVSARLAGRRYLVGDTITEADIRLFTTLVRFD
;
A
#
# COMPACT_ATOMS: atom_id res chain seq x y z
N MET A 1 36.77 39.47 59.41
CA MET A 1 36.50 40.90 59.20
C MET A 1 35.55 40.99 58.03
N SER A 2 34.33 41.47 58.33
CA SER A 2 33.26 41.91 57.42
C SER A 2 32.52 40.80 56.64
N ASP A 3 31.32 40.35 57.05
CA ASP A 3 29.96 40.93 56.83
C ASP A 3 29.62 41.11 55.34
N THR A 4 28.44 40.80 54.78
CA THR A 4 27.08 40.40 55.22
C THR A 4 26.32 39.97 53.93
N GLY A 5 25.43 38.99 53.96
CA GLY A 5 23.96 39.19 53.87
C GLY A 5 23.38 38.58 52.57
N THR A 6 22.59 37.50 52.64
CA THR A 6 21.11 37.34 52.75
C THR A 6 20.35 37.25 51.42
N ASP A 7 19.48 36.23 51.38
CA ASP A 7 18.12 36.17 50.79
C ASP A 7 17.82 35.75 49.33
N SER A 8 17.31 34.51 49.24
CA SER A 8 15.96 34.05 48.79
C SER A 8 15.34 34.39 47.42
N ASP A 9 14.74 33.31 46.86
CA ASP A 9 13.50 33.17 46.07
C ASP A 9 13.39 33.41 44.55
N SER A 10 13.17 32.28 43.86
CA SER A 10 12.01 31.96 42.98
C SER A 10 11.93 32.38 41.50
N HIS A 11 11.68 31.34 40.68
CA HIS A 11 10.76 31.21 39.53
C HIS A 11 11.05 31.79 38.12
N THR A 12 10.96 30.85 37.17
CA THR A 12 10.33 30.87 35.81
C THR A 12 11.06 31.34 34.54
N GLY A 13 10.94 30.50 33.51
CA GLY A 13 10.82 30.86 32.08
C GLY A 13 11.95 30.37 31.17
N THR A 14 11.82 29.22 30.49
CA THR A 14 11.55 29.08 29.03
C THR A 14 12.59 29.75 28.14
N GLY A 15 13.31 29.12 27.20
CA GLY A 15 13.07 27.93 26.38
C GLY A 15 13.64 28.24 24.98
N SER A 16 14.13 27.22 24.26
CA SER A 16 14.42 27.18 22.81
C SER A 16 15.78 26.53 22.51
N GLY A 17 15.85 25.21 22.66
CA GLY A 17 16.85 24.37 22.01
C GLY A 17 16.19 23.63 20.87
N THR A 18 16.48 24.03 19.64
CA THR A 18 16.03 23.35 18.42
C THR A 18 16.88 22.09 18.26
N GLU A 19 16.36 20.93 18.65
CA GLU A 19 16.98 19.64 18.36
C GLU A 19 16.60 19.20 16.95
N THR A 20 17.61 19.22 16.07
CA THR A 20 17.61 18.60 14.75
C THR A 20 17.38 17.10 14.93
N GLN A 21 16.22 16.61 14.51
CA GLN A 21 15.89 15.18 14.55
C GLN A 21 16.58 14.51 13.35
N GLU A 22 17.73 13.88 13.60
CA GLU A 22 18.39 13.01 12.63
C GLU A 22 17.47 11.82 12.30
N ALA A 23 16.97 11.79 11.07
CA ALA A 23 16.32 10.62 10.51
C ALA A 23 17.38 9.54 10.30
N SER A 24 17.41 8.52 11.16
CA SER A 24 18.25 7.35 10.95
C SER A 24 17.68 6.51 9.80
N ALA A 25 18.34 6.63 8.65
CA ALA A 25 18.25 5.70 7.54
C ALA A 25 18.82 4.35 7.98
N GLY A 26 17.99 3.31 7.91
CA GLY A 26 18.40 1.91 8.09
C GLY A 26 18.04 1.13 6.85
N SER A 27 19.06 0.70 6.10
CA SER A 27 18.97 -0.25 4.99
C SER A 27 18.77 -1.68 5.49
N ASP A 28 17.90 -1.86 6.48
CA ASP A 28 17.64 -3.18 7.02
C ASP A 28 16.60 -3.84 6.14
N GLY A 29 17.04 -4.75 5.27
CA GLY A 29 16.14 -5.62 4.51
C GLY A 29 15.25 -6.47 5.44
N ASN A 30 14.84 -7.64 4.97
CA ASN A 30 13.99 -8.57 5.73
C ASN A 30 14.64 -9.09 7.04
N THR A 31 15.84 -8.66 7.41
CA THR A 31 16.58 -9.07 8.62
C THR A 31 16.20 -8.31 9.89
N SER A 32 15.43 -7.21 9.82
CA SER A 32 15.00 -6.42 10.99
C SER A 32 13.65 -6.82 11.59
N TYR A 33 12.97 -7.84 11.04
CA TYR A 33 11.69 -8.30 11.57
C TYR A 33 11.84 -8.76 13.04
N GLY A 34 11.05 -8.16 13.93
CA GLY A 34 10.93 -8.59 15.33
C GLY A 34 11.68 -7.78 16.39
N HIS A 35 12.34 -6.67 16.04
CA HIS A 35 13.04 -5.82 17.04
C HIS A 35 12.28 -4.55 17.46
N LYS A 36 11.22 -4.17 16.73
CA LYS A 36 10.36 -3.01 17.00
C LYS A 36 8.91 -3.33 16.63
N PRO A 37 7.92 -2.64 17.23
CA PRO A 37 6.53 -2.75 16.81
C PRO A 37 6.40 -2.51 15.31
N PHE A 38 5.67 -3.40 14.64
CA PHE A 38 5.49 -3.33 13.19
C PHE A 38 4.84 -2.01 12.77
N LYS A 39 5.57 -1.20 11.98
CA LYS A 39 5.08 0.04 11.37
C LYS A 39 5.24 -0.03 9.87
N ARG A 40 4.14 0.12 9.13
CA ARG A 40 4.15 0.16 7.66
C ARG A 40 4.58 1.55 7.17
N SER A 41 5.52 1.59 6.24
CA SER A 41 5.93 2.82 5.56
C SER A 41 4.83 3.35 4.65
N ARG A 42 4.79 4.68 4.48
CA ARG A 42 3.96 5.33 3.47
C ARG A 42 4.63 5.21 2.10
N SER A 43 3.83 5.28 1.04
CA SER A 43 4.30 5.27 -0.35
C SER A 43 5.10 6.54 -0.64
N HIS A 44 6.32 6.39 -1.16
CA HIS A 44 7.17 7.52 -1.60
C HIS A 44 6.83 7.95 -3.02
N PHE A 45 6.63 6.98 -3.92
CA PHE A 45 6.23 7.22 -5.30
C PHE A 45 4.71 7.30 -5.37
N ALA A 46 4.20 8.52 -5.17
CA ALA A 46 2.77 8.82 -5.02
C ALA A 46 2.17 9.61 -6.21
N ASP A 47 2.89 9.73 -7.32
CA ASP A 47 2.33 10.30 -8.56
C ASP A 47 1.06 9.53 -8.97
N ARG A 48 0.08 10.22 -9.52
CA ARG A 48 -1.19 9.61 -9.99
C ARG A 48 -1.25 9.54 -11.50
N ILE A 49 -1.80 8.44 -12.00
CA ILE A 49 -2.14 8.30 -13.42
C ILE A 49 -3.58 8.73 -13.60
N THR A 50 -3.76 9.91 -14.19
CA THR A 50 -5.03 10.64 -14.19
C THR A 50 -5.48 10.97 -15.61
N ALA A 51 -6.78 11.12 -15.82
CA ALA A 51 -7.31 11.39 -17.17
C ALA A 51 -6.76 12.72 -17.74
N ASP A 52 -6.53 13.70 -16.87
CA ASP A 52 -5.95 15.01 -17.20
C ASP A 52 -4.41 15.03 -17.17
N GLY A 53 -3.76 13.96 -16.71
CA GLY A 53 -2.31 13.84 -16.65
C GLY A 53 -1.64 14.86 -15.74
N ARG A 54 -2.31 15.27 -14.65
CA ARG A 54 -1.87 16.40 -13.79
C ARG A 54 -0.48 16.23 -13.17
N ASP A 55 -0.04 14.99 -12.95
CA ASP A 55 1.30 14.66 -12.44
C ASP A 55 2.30 14.29 -13.56
N GLY A 56 1.95 14.52 -14.83
CA GLY A 56 2.75 14.15 -16.00
C GLY A 56 2.47 12.75 -16.55
N TRP A 57 1.52 12.03 -15.96
CA TRP A 57 1.14 10.66 -16.32
C TRP A 57 -0.34 10.59 -16.75
N PRO A 58 -0.67 10.88 -18.03
CA PRO A 58 -2.03 10.76 -18.52
C PRO A 58 -2.44 9.29 -18.65
N VAL A 59 -3.72 8.97 -18.45
CA VAL A 59 -4.27 7.66 -18.84
C VAL A 59 -4.08 7.45 -20.34
N ASP A 60 -3.38 6.38 -20.71
CA ASP A 60 -3.05 6.05 -22.08
C ASP A 60 -2.97 4.52 -22.25
N ALA A 61 -3.80 3.98 -23.14
CA ALA A 61 -3.99 2.54 -23.27
C ALA A 61 -2.71 1.88 -23.82
N GLY A 62 -2.22 0.86 -23.12
CA GLY A 62 -1.01 0.13 -23.48
C GLY A 62 0.30 0.80 -23.04
N ARG A 63 0.27 2.04 -22.52
CA ARG A 63 1.47 2.75 -22.07
C ARG A 63 2.05 2.20 -20.77
N TYR A 64 1.20 1.73 -19.88
CA TYR A 64 1.60 1.34 -18.54
C TYR A 64 1.64 -0.17 -18.35
N ARG A 65 2.47 -0.59 -17.40
CA ARG A 65 2.58 -1.99 -16.96
C ARG A 65 2.42 -2.07 -15.45
N LEU A 66 1.40 -2.82 -15.03
CA LEU A 66 1.17 -3.17 -13.64
C LEU A 66 2.07 -4.36 -13.28
N VAL A 67 2.96 -4.17 -12.31
CA VAL A 67 3.82 -5.21 -11.75
C VAL A 67 3.23 -5.71 -10.44
N VAL A 68 3.06 -7.03 -10.31
CA VAL A 68 2.44 -7.66 -9.14
C VAL A 68 3.19 -8.91 -8.70
N SER A 69 2.96 -9.32 -7.46
CA SER A 69 3.12 -10.71 -7.04
C SER A 69 1.76 -11.29 -6.68
N ARG A 70 1.48 -12.52 -7.12
CA ARG A 70 0.26 -13.25 -6.74
C ARG A 70 0.19 -13.58 -5.25
N ALA A 71 1.33 -13.60 -4.56
CA ALA A 71 1.39 -13.81 -3.11
C ALA A 71 0.91 -12.57 -2.33
N CYS A 72 1.14 -11.37 -2.85
CA CYS A 72 0.90 -10.11 -2.15
C CYS A 72 -0.61 -9.74 -2.13
N PRO A 73 -1.25 -9.57 -0.95
CA PRO A 73 -2.66 -9.17 -0.89
C PRO A 73 -2.89 -7.75 -1.42
N TRP A 74 -1.93 -6.83 -1.24
CA TRP A 74 -2.02 -5.46 -1.75
C TRP A 74 -2.06 -5.45 -3.28
N ALA A 75 -1.19 -6.25 -3.92
CA ALA A 75 -1.17 -6.38 -5.38
C ALA A 75 -2.38 -7.18 -5.90
N GLY A 76 -2.89 -8.10 -5.08
CA GLY A 76 -4.15 -8.80 -5.33
C GLY A 76 -5.34 -7.87 -5.54
N ARG A 77 -5.37 -6.70 -4.88
CA ARG A 77 -6.43 -5.69 -5.09
C ARG A 77 -6.40 -5.16 -6.51
N ALA A 78 -5.22 -4.72 -6.96
CA ALA A 78 -5.03 -4.20 -8.31
C ALA A 78 -5.36 -5.25 -9.38
N LEU A 79 -5.04 -6.53 -9.14
CA LEU A 79 -5.43 -7.63 -10.02
C LEU A 79 -6.96 -7.78 -10.14
N VAL A 80 -7.67 -7.76 -9.00
CA VAL A 80 -9.13 -7.88 -8.96
C VAL A 80 -9.79 -6.66 -9.62
N SER A 81 -9.41 -5.44 -9.24
CA SER A 81 -9.97 -4.21 -9.83
C SER A 81 -9.71 -4.16 -11.34
N ARG A 82 -8.46 -4.42 -11.81
CA ARG A 82 -8.13 -4.51 -13.24
C ARG A 82 -9.05 -5.47 -13.99
N ARG A 83 -9.32 -6.65 -13.42
CA ARG A 83 -10.13 -7.70 -14.04
C ARG A 83 -11.64 -7.40 -14.06
N LEU A 84 -12.15 -6.76 -13.01
CA LEU A 84 -13.55 -6.36 -12.90
C LEU A 84 -13.88 -5.21 -13.86
N LEU A 85 -12.95 -4.25 -13.97
CA LEU A 85 -13.10 -3.07 -14.81
C LEU A 85 -12.83 -3.32 -16.30
N GLY A 86 -12.24 -4.47 -16.66
CA GLY A 86 -11.97 -4.82 -18.05
C GLY A 86 -10.72 -4.15 -18.62
N LEU A 87 -9.74 -3.84 -17.77
CA LEU A 87 -8.54 -3.08 -18.14
C LEU A 87 -7.40 -3.99 -18.65
N GLU A 88 -7.69 -5.22 -19.04
CA GLU A 88 -6.65 -6.17 -19.41
C GLU A 88 -5.81 -5.74 -20.63
N ASP A 89 -6.47 -5.14 -21.61
CA ASP A 89 -5.83 -4.67 -22.85
C ASP A 89 -5.17 -3.29 -22.67
N ALA A 90 -5.72 -2.46 -21.77
CA ALA A 90 -5.24 -1.11 -21.51
C ALA A 90 -4.04 -1.04 -20.55
N LEU A 91 -3.95 -1.98 -19.60
CA LEU A 91 -2.90 -2.02 -18.58
C LEU A 91 -2.25 -3.39 -18.62
N SER A 92 -1.06 -3.48 -19.22
CA SER A 92 -0.33 -4.74 -19.31
C SER A 92 0.11 -5.23 -17.92
N LEU A 93 0.37 -6.54 -17.78
CA LEU A 93 0.67 -7.17 -16.49
C LEU A 93 2.03 -7.86 -16.50
N ALA A 94 2.83 -7.60 -15.47
CA ALA A 94 4.03 -8.34 -15.10
C ALA A 94 3.80 -9.10 -13.79
N VAL A 95 4.22 -10.36 -13.71
CA VAL A 95 4.06 -11.18 -12.51
C VAL A 95 5.44 -11.61 -12.00
N THR A 96 5.80 -11.17 -10.81
CA THR A 96 7.08 -11.50 -10.19
C THR A 96 7.03 -12.88 -9.52
N ASP A 97 8.21 -13.45 -9.27
CA ASP A 97 8.41 -14.62 -8.43
C ASP A 97 7.69 -14.43 -7.07
N PRO A 98 6.96 -15.45 -6.57
CA PRO A 98 6.42 -15.41 -5.21
C PRO A 98 7.52 -15.41 -4.13
N ILE A 99 8.71 -15.92 -4.41
CA ILE A 99 9.84 -15.96 -3.47
C ILE A 99 10.63 -14.65 -3.56
N GLN A 100 10.69 -13.94 -2.44
CA GLN A 100 11.51 -12.74 -2.29
C GLN A 100 12.88 -13.10 -1.70
N ASP A 101 13.95 -12.60 -2.32
CA ASP A 101 15.30 -12.59 -1.77
C ASP A 101 15.67 -11.16 -1.30
N ASP A 102 16.95 -10.92 -0.98
CA ASP A 102 17.44 -9.62 -0.49
C ASP A 102 17.24 -8.46 -1.49
N ARG A 103 17.00 -8.77 -2.78
CA ARG A 103 16.69 -7.79 -3.83
C ARG A 103 15.18 -7.69 -4.12
N SER A 104 14.37 -8.35 -3.30
CA SER A 104 12.91 -8.37 -3.34
C SER A 104 12.33 -9.01 -4.62
N TRP A 105 11.62 -8.27 -5.46
CA TRP A 105 10.79 -8.83 -6.54
C TRP A 105 11.57 -9.04 -7.84
N ARG A 106 11.59 -10.29 -8.32
CA ARG A 106 12.32 -10.74 -9.53
C ARG A 106 11.41 -11.39 -10.57
N PHE A 107 11.85 -11.45 -11.83
CA PHE A 107 11.09 -11.99 -12.97
C PHE A 107 11.59 -13.37 -13.43
N THR A 108 11.88 -14.28 -12.50
CA THR A 108 12.35 -15.66 -12.77
C THR A 108 11.26 -16.60 -13.30
N LEU A 109 10.01 -16.12 -13.39
CA LEU A 109 8.90 -16.89 -13.96
C LEU A 109 8.84 -16.76 -15.49
N ASP A 110 9.57 -15.81 -16.05
CA ASP A 110 9.59 -15.47 -17.46
C ASP A 110 10.89 -15.96 -18.13
N PRO A 111 10.92 -16.11 -19.48
CA PRO A 111 12.14 -16.47 -20.20
C PRO A 111 13.33 -15.57 -19.86
N ASP A 112 14.52 -16.18 -19.77
CA ASP A 112 15.78 -15.51 -19.44
C ASP A 112 15.79 -14.78 -18.08
N ASP A 113 14.86 -15.10 -17.18
CA ASP A 113 14.63 -14.45 -15.89
C ASP A 113 14.43 -12.93 -16.01
N ARG A 114 13.63 -12.50 -17.00
CA ARG A 114 13.36 -11.10 -17.30
C ARG A 114 11.89 -10.86 -17.64
N ASP A 115 11.37 -9.72 -17.21
CA ASP A 115 10.07 -9.25 -17.70
C ASP A 115 10.14 -9.02 -19.22
N PRO A 116 9.23 -9.63 -20.03
CA PRO A 116 9.35 -9.59 -21.49
C PRO A 116 9.07 -8.21 -22.12
N VAL A 117 8.49 -7.27 -21.36
CA VAL A 117 8.14 -5.92 -21.85
C VAL A 117 9.16 -4.89 -21.37
N LEU A 118 9.48 -4.89 -20.08
CA LEU A 118 10.42 -3.97 -19.45
C LEU A 118 11.87 -4.40 -19.63
N GLY A 119 12.12 -5.69 -19.90
CA GLY A 119 13.46 -6.25 -20.04
C GLY A 119 14.26 -6.30 -18.73
N ILE A 120 13.67 -5.99 -17.58
CA ILE A 120 14.32 -5.96 -16.26
C ILE A 120 14.31 -7.35 -15.59
N ARG A 121 15.32 -7.64 -14.78
CA ARG A 121 15.40 -8.86 -13.95
C ARG A 121 14.74 -8.67 -12.59
N TYR A 122 14.86 -7.47 -12.04
CA TYR A 122 14.31 -7.08 -10.74
C TYR A 122 13.47 -5.81 -10.87
N LEU A 123 12.39 -5.71 -10.09
CA LEU A 123 11.58 -4.50 -10.03
C LEU A 123 12.38 -3.27 -9.53
N SER A 124 13.43 -3.49 -8.74
CA SER A 124 14.33 -2.42 -8.29
C SER A 124 14.96 -1.63 -9.43
N GLU A 125 15.16 -2.25 -10.60
CA GLU A 125 15.71 -1.53 -11.78
C GLU A 125 14.77 -0.40 -12.25
N ALA A 126 13.45 -0.57 -12.13
CA ALA A 126 12.48 0.48 -12.46
C ALA A 126 12.40 1.57 -11.37
N TYR A 127 12.66 1.21 -10.11
CA TYR A 127 12.80 2.16 -9.00
C TYR A 127 14.06 3.02 -9.20
N ASP A 128 15.21 2.39 -9.47
CA ASP A 128 16.49 3.06 -9.74
C ASP A 128 16.43 3.97 -10.98
N ALA A 129 15.66 3.57 -12.01
CA ALA A 129 15.40 4.40 -13.19
C ALA A 129 14.58 5.65 -12.87
N ARG A 130 13.72 5.59 -11.84
CA ARG A 130 12.91 6.72 -11.37
C ARG A 130 13.71 7.63 -10.43
N GLU A 131 14.35 7.05 -9.43
CA GLU A 131 15.12 7.76 -8.41
C GLU A 131 16.28 6.87 -7.96
N ARG A 132 17.52 7.29 -8.26
CA ARG A 132 18.72 6.54 -7.88
C ARG A 132 18.93 6.58 -6.37
N ASP A 133 19.41 5.46 -5.84
CA ASP A 133 19.78 5.30 -4.43
C ASP A 133 18.61 5.55 -3.46
N TYR A 134 17.37 5.34 -3.91
CA TYR A 134 16.19 5.42 -3.05
C TYR A 134 16.34 4.46 -1.85
N PRO A 135 16.30 4.96 -0.60
CA PRO A 135 16.63 4.14 0.57
C PRO A 135 15.48 3.26 1.05
N GLY A 136 14.28 3.37 0.46
CA GLY A 136 13.11 2.62 0.88
C GLY A 136 12.97 1.27 0.17
N GLY A 137 12.06 0.44 0.67
CA GLY A 137 11.81 -0.89 0.12
C GLY A 137 11.13 -0.87 -1.25
N VAL A 138 11.46 -1.86 -2.08
CA VAL A 138 10.82 -2.11 -3.37
C VAL A 138 9.56 -2.94 -3.14
N SER A 139 8.40 -2.41 -3.54
CA SER A 139 7.10 -3.03 -3.25
C SER A 139 6.27 -3.28 -4.52
N VAL A 140 5.36 -4.25 -4.41
CA VAL A 140 4.24 -4.46 -5.33
C VAL A 140 2.92 -4.20 -4.59
N PRO A 141 1.87 -3.71 -5.27
CA PRO A 141 1.81 -3.39 -6.70
C PRO A 141 2.63 -2.16 -7.05
N ALA A 142 3.12 -2.13 -8.28
CA ALA A 142 3.80 -0.99 -8.86
C ALA A 142 3.29 -0.77 -10.30
N ILE A 143 3.16 0.49 -10.72
CA ILE A 143 2.90 0.82 -12.12
C ILE A 143 4.15 1.45 -12.72
N VAL A 144 4.64 0.86 -13.79
CA VAL A 144 5.81 1.31 -14.55
C VAL A 144 5.34 1.87 -15.89
N ASP A 145 5.88 3.04 -16.25
CA ASP A 145 5.74 3.60 -17.60
C ASP A 145 6.64 2.83 -18.56
N VAL A 146 6.05 2.11 -19.51
CA VAL A 146 6.81 1.22 -20.40
C VAL A 146 7.82 1.99 -21.26
N PRO A 147 7.47 3.14 -21.89
CA PRO A 147 8.42 3.87 -22.72
C PRO A 147 9.67 4.35 -21.98
N SER A 148 9.54 4.83 -20.74
CA SER A 148 10.69 5.32 -19.97
C SER A 148 11.33 4.28 -19.06
N GLY A 149 10.67 3.16 -18.79
CA GLY A 149 11.08 2.16 -17.81
C GLY A 149 11.01 2.64 -16.36
N LYS A 150 10.45 3.82 -16.10
CA LYS A 150 10.41 4.43 -14.76
C LYS A 150 9.19 3.96 -13.99
N LEU A 151 9.39 3.70 -12.70
CA LEU A 151 8.28 3.61 -11.76
C LEU A 151 7.48 4.93 -11.76
N VAL A 152 6.16 4.82 -11.91
CA VAL A 152 5.21 5.92 -11.75
C VAL A 152 4.75 5.97 -10.30
N THR A 153 4.16 4.88 -9.83
CA THR A 153 3.56 4.82 -8.50
C THR A 153 3.59 3.41 -7.92
N ASN A 154 3.78 3.34 -6.60
CA ASN A 154 3.57 2.13 -5.81
C ASN A 154 2.52 2.36 -4.70
N ASP A 155 1.73 3.43 -4.81
CA ASP A 155 0.68 3.74 -3.86
C ASP A 155 -0.52 2.82 -4.03
N TYR A 156 -0.42 1.64 -3.42
CA TYR A 156 -1.43 0.59 -3.48
C TYR A 156 -2.82 1.00 -2.96
N GLN A 157 -2.92 2.07 -2.15
CA GLN A 157 -4.22 2.60 -1.71
C GLN A 157 -4.86 3.46 -2.80
N GLN A 158 -4.05 4.23 -3.54
CA GLN A 158 -4.53 5.13 -4.59
C GLN A 158 -4.70 4.43 -5.94
N ILE A 159 -3.84 3.47 -6.28
CA ILE A 159 -3.86 2.77 -7.58
C ILE A 159 -5.25 2.25 -7.91
N THR A 160 -5.92 1.53 -7.01
CA THR A 160 -7.23 0.93 -7.33
C THR A 160 -8.34 1.98 -7.45
N LEU A 161 -8.25 3.08 -6.70
CA LEU A 161 -9.17 4.21 -6.81
C LEU A 161 -9.01 4.93 -8.15
N ASP A 162 -7.77 5.15 -8.60
CA ASP A 162 -7.50 5.75 -9.91
C ASP A 162 -7.97 4.83 -11.04
N LEU A 163 -7.74 3.51 -10.95
CA LEU A 163 -8.32 2.56 -11.90
C LEU A 163 -9.84 2.64 -11.96
N ALA A 164 -10.52 2.80 -10.82
CA ALA A 164 -11.98 2.90 -10.76
C ALA A 164 -12.52 4.26 -11.26
N THR A 165 -11.76 5.35 -11.15
CA THR A 165 -12.29 6.71 -11.34
C THR A 165 -11.66 7.48 -12.51
N GLU A 166 -10.35 7.35 -12.71
CA GLU A 166 -9.60 8.06 -13.74
C GLU A 166 -9.55 7.28 -15.06
N TRP A 167 -9.63 5.94 -15.01
CA TRP A 167 -9.52 5.05 -16.17
C TRP A 167 -10.89 4.68 -16.80
N THR A 168 -11.96 5.38 -16.42
CA THR A 168 -13.35 5.05 -16.79
C THR A 168 -13.60 4.98 -18.29
N ALA A 169 -12.92 5.81 -19.08
CA ALA A 169 -13.01 5.79 -20.54
C ALA A 169 -12.50 4.47 -21.18
N LEU A 170 -11.71 3.69 -20.45
CA LEU A 170 -11.15 2.42 -20.88
C LEU A 170 -11.85 1.21 -20.25
N HIS A 171 -12.86 1.42 -19.40
CA HIS A 171 -13.61 0.32 -18.79
C HIS A 171 -14.43 -0.42 -19.84
N ARG A 172 -14.56 -1.74 -19.68
CA ARG A 172 -15.44 -2.53 -20.52
C ARG A 172 -16.93 -2.18 -20.29
N PRO A 173 -17.81 -2.41 -21.28
CA PRO A 173 -19.25 -2.32 -21.07
C PRO A 173 -19.72 -3.16 -19.88
N GLY A 174 -20.48 -2.56 -18.97
CA GLY A 174 -21.02 -3.22 -17.79
C GLY A 174 -20.01 -3.45 -16.66
N ALA A 175 -18.83 -2.81 -16.70
CA ALA A 175 -17.95 -2.74 -15.54
C ALA A 175 -18.71 -2.16 -14.33
N PRO A 176 -18.55 -2.73 -13.12
CA PRO A 176 -19.16 -2.18 -11.92
C PRO A 176 -18.49 -0.87 -11.53
N ASP A 177 -19.26 0.07 -10.98
CA ASP A 177 -18.68 1.23 -10.29
C ASP A 177 -18.18 0.78 -8.91
N LEU A 178 -16.86 0.62 -8.78
CA LEU A 178 -16.24 0.13 -7.55
C LEU A 178 -16.13 1.21 -6.47
N TYR A 179 -16.29 2.49 -6.82
CA TYR A 179 -16.15 3.62 -5.91
C TYR A 179 -17.13 4.77 -6.22
N PRO A 180 -18.45 4.48 -6.19
CA PRO A 180 -19.49 5.39 -6.62
C PRO A 180 -19.58 6.59 -5.67
N GLU A 181 -19.66 7.79 -6.25
CA GLU A 181 -19.63 9.07 -5.51
C GLU A 181 -20.59 9.13 -4.31
N PRO A 182 -21.87 8.70 -4.42
CA PRO A 182 -22.81 8.78 -3.29
C PRO A 182 -22.44 7.90 -2.09
N LEU A 183 -21.60 6.87 -2.26
CA LEU A 183 -21.24 5.91 -1.21
C LEU A 183 -19.82 6.10 -0.69
N ARG A 184 -19.01 7.01 -1.26
CA ARG A 184 -17.58 7.13 -0.94
C ARG A 184 -17.31 7.32 0.54
N ALA A 185 -18.09 8.16 1.23
CA ALA A 185 -17.90 8.39 2.66
C ALA A 185 -18.04 7.10 3.50
N GLU A 186 -19.04 6.28 3.20
CA GLU A 186 -19.24 4.98 3.88
C GLU A 186 -18.18 3.96 3.46
N ILE A 187 -17.80 3.94 2.18
CA ILE A 187 -16.72 3.09 1.67
C ILE A 187 -15.40 3.42 2.37
N ASP A 188 -15.05 4.70 2.50
CA ASP A 188 -13.82 5.16 3.15
C ASP A 188 -13.77 4.78 4.63
N GLU A 189 -14.87 4.97 5.36
CA GLU A 189 -14.98 4.57 6.76
C GLU A 189 -14.79 3.05 6.93
N VAL A 190 -15.48 2.25 6.10
CA VAL A 190 -15.39 0.79 6.15
C VAL A 190 -13.99 0.32 5.76
N MET A 191 -13.39 0.90 4.71
CA MET A 191 -12.03 0.58 4.28
C MET A 191 -10.98 0.92 5.32
N ASP A 192 -11.11 2.03 6.06
CA ASP A 192 -10.18 2.39 7.13
C ASP A 192 -10.19 1.36 8.26
N GLY A 193 -11.39 0.95 8.71
CA GLY A 193 -11.53 -0.10 9.72
C GLY A 193 -10.97 -1.44 9.28
N ILE A 194 -11.27 -1.86 8.04
CA ILE A 194 -10.73 -3.10 7.45
C ILE A 194 -9.21 -3.01 7.30
N TYR A 195 -8.66 -1.87 6.87
CA TYR A 195 -7.22 -1.71 6.75
C TYR A 195 -6.53 -1.82 8.11
N ARG A 196 -6.96 -1.03 9.09
CA ARG A 196 -6.30 -0.92 10.39
C ARG A 196 -6.33 -2.22 11.18
N ASP A 197 -7.47 -2.89 11.18
CA ASP A 197 -7.78 -3.98 12.11
C ASP A 197 -7.74 -5.36 11.43
N ILE A 198 -7.97 -5.48 10.12
CA ILE A 198 -7.91 -6.76 9.38
C ILE A 198 -6.66 -6.82 8.49
N ASN A 199 -6.61 -6.02 7.42
CA ASN A 199 -5.58 -6.17 6.40
C ASN A 199 -4.17 -5.96 6.95
N ASN A 200 -4.01 -4.94 7.79
CA ASN A 200 -2.76 -4.69 8.50
C ASN A 200 -2.73 -5.40 9.86
N GLY A 201 -3.88 -5.76 10.42
CA GLY A 201 -4.00 -6.49 11.68
C GLY A 201 -3.31 -7.85 11.67
N VAL A 202 -3.49 -8.63 10.60
CA VAL A 202 -2.81 -9.93 10.44
C VAL A 202 -1.28 -9.79 10.43
N TYR A 203 -0.75 -8.70 9.83
CA TYR A 203 0.69 -8.42 9.85
C TYR A 203 1.17 -7.96 11.23
N LYS A 204 0.38 -7.13 11.94
CA LYS A 204 0.70 -6.73 13.32
C LYS A 204 0.80 -7.95 14.23
N ALA A 205 -0.14 -8.89 14.12
CA ALA A 205 -0.12 -10.14 14.88
C ALA A 205 1.07 -11.02 14.47
N GLY A 206 1.25 -11.28 13.17
CA GLY A 206 2.30 -12.18 12.67
C GLY A 206 3.73 -11.67 12.87
N PHE A 207 3.93 -10.35 12.99
CA PHE A 207 5.23 -9.73 13.22
C PHE A 207 5.40 -9.15 14.63
N ALA A 208 4.47 -9.44 15.54
CA ALA A 208 4.59 -9.01 16.93
C ALA A 208 5.86 -9.61 17.56
N SER A 209 6.62 -8.78 18.27
CA SER A 209 7.84 -9.19 19.00
C SER A 209 7.57 -9.53 20.46
N THR A 210 6.36 -9.23 20.96
CA THR A 210 5.94 -9.49 22.34
C THR A 210 4.59 -10.19 22.38
N GLN A 211 4.33 -10.93 23.46
CA GLN A 211 3.05 -11.62 23.68
C GLN A 211 1.88 -10.64 23.83
N GLU A 212 2.13 -9.48 24.43
CA GLU A 212 1.15 -8.41 24.62
C GLU A 212 0.75 -7.80 23.27
N ASP A 213 1.72 -7.40 22.43
CA ASP A 213 1.44 -6.87 21.09
C ASP A 213 0.67 -7.87 20.22
N TYR A 214 1.03 -9.16 20.30
CA TYR A 214 0.32 -10.23 19.62
C TYR A 214 -1.14 -10.35 20.10
N ALA A 215 -1.36 -10.38 21.41
CA ALA A 215 -2.68 -10.55 22.00
C ALA A 215 -3.61 -9.37 21.65
N ASP A 216 -3.08 -8.15 21.69
CA ASP A 216 -3.81 -6.94 21.32
C ASP A 216 -4.17 -6.93 19.84
N ALA A 217 -3.22 -7.28 18.97
CA ALA A 217 -3.46 -7.35 17.53
C ALA A 217 -4.50 -8.44 17.17
N CYS A 218 -4.41 -9.62 17.78
CA CYS A 218 -5.40 -10.68 17.60
C CYS A 218 -6.78 -10.28 18.11
N THR A 219 -6.87 -9.66 19.28
CA THR A 219 -8.15 -9.19 19.85
C THR A 219 -8.81 -8.18 18.92
N ALA A 220 -8.06 -7.19 18.43
CA ALA A 220 -8.57 -6.19 17.50
C ALA A 220 -9.02 -6.82 16.15
N LEU A 221 -8.23 -7.76 15.62
CA LEU A 221 -8.53 -8.49 14.40
C LEU A 221 -9.85 -9.26 14.49
N PHE A 222 -10.02 -10.10 15.51
CA PHE A 222 -11.25 -10.89 15.67
C PHE A 222 -12.46 -10.02 16.02
N THR A 223 -12.28 -8.95 16.81
CA THR A 223 -13.35 -7.98 17.05
C THR A 223 -13.84 -7.35 15.75
N ARG A 224 -12.93 -6.99 14.84
CA ARG A 224 -13.33 -6.44 13.53
C ARG A 224 -13.96 -7.49 12.64
N LEU A 225 -13.49 -8.74 12.64
CA LEU A 225 -14.10 -9.84 11.90
C LEU A 225 -15.53 -10.12 12.38
N ASP A 226 -15.80 -10.03 13.67
CA ASP A 226 -17.16 -10.16 14.21
C ASP A 226 -18.08 -9.03 13.73
N GLN A 227 -17.58 -7.79 13.71
CA GLN A 227 -18.32 -6.63 13.18
C GLN A 227 -18.62 -6.77 11.68
N VAL A 228 -17.63 -7.23 10.90
CA VAL A 228 -17.81 -7.53 9.47
C VAL A 228 -18.81 -8.65 9.27
N SER A 229 -18.74 -9.71 10.08
CA SER A 229 -19.68 -10.83 10.03
C SER A 229 -21.11 -10.40 10.35
N ALA A 230 -21.30 -9.60 11.40
CA ALA A 230 -22.60 -9.04 11.76
C ALA A 230 -23.17 -8.14 10.65
N ARG A 231 -22.31 -7.34 10.00
CA ARG A 231 -22.70 -6.48 8.88
C ARG A 231 -23.13 -7.29 7.65
N LEU A 232 -22.40 -8.35 7.32
CA LEU A 232 -22.68 -9.21 6.16
C LEU A 232 -23.78 -10.24 6.42
N ALA A 233 -24.22 -10.44 7.67
CA ALA A 233 -25.30 -11.38 7.98
C ALA A 233 -26.63 -11.04 7.27
N GLY A 234 -26.90 -9.76 7.02
CA GLY A 234 -28.10 -9.28 6.32
C GLY A 234 -27.82 -8.59 4.99
N ARG A 235 -26.58 -8.61 4.50
CA ARG A 235 -26.16 -7.87 3.30
C ARG A 235 -25.23 -8.73 2.45
N ARG A 236 -25.35 -8.62 1.12
CA ARG A 236 -24.46 -9.35 0.21
C ARG A 236 -23.05 -8.75 0.14
N TYR A 237 -22.94 -7.43 0.28
CA TYR A 237 -21.71 -6.65 0.15
C TYR A 237 -21.53 -5.73 1.35
N LEU A 238 -20.32 -5.22 1.53
CA LEU A 238 -19.99 -4.34 2.64
C LEU A 238 -20.72 -3.00 2.54
N VAL A 239 -20.80 -2.37 1.37
CA VAL A 239 -21.43 -1.07 1.20
C VAL A 239 -22.34 -1.08 -0.03
N GLY A 240 -23.57 -0.61 0.12
CA GLY A 240 -24.58 -0.65 -0.94
C GLY A 240 -25.04 -2.07 -1.29
N ASP A 241 -25.45 -2.23 -2.54
CA ASP A 241 -26.06 -3.43 -3.14
C ASP A 241 -25.20 -4.07 -4.24
N THR A 242 -24.03 -3.50 -4.55
CA THR A 242 -23.04 -4.01 -5.50
C THR A 242 -21.67 -4.19 -4.86
N ILE A 243 -20.77 -4.90 -5.55
CA ILE A 243 -19.36 -4.97 -5.15
C ILE A 243 -18.71 -3.58 -5.19
N THR A 244 -17.90 -3.27 -4.19
CA THR A 244 -17.13 -2.01 -4.07
C THR A 244 -15.66 -2.29 -3.76
N GLU A 245 -14.83 -1.24 -3.75
CA GLU A 245 -13.44 -1.30 -3.28
C GLU A 245 -13.31 -1.84 -1.86
N ALA A 246 -14.30 -1.62 -0.98
CA ALA A 246 -14.30 -2.19 0.36
C ALA A 246 -14.29 -3.73 0.34
N ASP A 247 -15.10 -4.34 -0.52
CA ASP A 247 -15.19 -5.81 -0.66
C ASP A 247 -13.89 -6.39 -1.20
N ILE A 248 -13.28 -5.75 -2.20
CA ILE A 248 -12.01 -6.18 -2.78
C ILE A 248 -10.89 -6.14 -1.73
N ARG A 249 -10.84 -5.06 -0.93
CA ARG A 249 -9.84 -4.88 0.12
C ARG A 249 -10.01 -5.88 1.26
N LEU A 250 -11.24 -6.26 1.61
CA LEU A 250 -11.50 -7.35 2.56
C LEU A 250 -11.11 -8.72 1.99
N PHE A 251 -11.62 -9.04 0.80
CA PHE A 251 -11.47 -10.35 0.14
C PHE A 251 -10.01 -10.77 0.02
N THR A 252 -9.13 -9.84 -0.35
CA THR A 252 -7.70 -10.13 -0.56
C THR A 252 -6.97 -10.60 0.70
N THR A 253 -7.48 -10.26 1.89
CA THR A 253 -7.02 -10.84 3.17
C THR A 253 -7.74 -12.14 3.49
N LEU A 254 -9.07 -12.20 3.36
CA LEU A 254 -9.85 -13.40 3.73
C LEU A 254 -9.42 -14.64 2.95
N VAL A 255 -9.13 -14.51 1.65
CA VAL A 255 -8.69 -15.62 0.81
C VAL A 255 -7.29 -16.16 1.16
N ARG A 256 -6.59 -15.54 2.12
CA ARG A 256 -5.27 -15.92 2.63
C ARG A 256 -5.28 -16.20 4.14
N PHE A 257 -6.46 -16.33 4.74
CA PHE A 257 -6.61 -16.35 6.19
C PHE A 257 -6.45 -17.76 6.79
N ASP A 258 -7.06 -18.77 6.16
CA ASP A 258 -7.01 -20.19 6.58
C ASP A 258 -5.61 -20.82 6.39
#